data_AF-A0A7X8VP97-F1
#
_entry.id   AF-A0A7X8VP97-F1
#
_cell.length_a   1.000
_cell.length_b   1.000
_cell.length_c   1.000
_cell.angle_alpha   90.00
_cell.angle_beta   90.00
_cell.angle_gamma   90.00
#
_symmetry.space_group_name_H-M   'P 1'
#
loop_
_entity.id
_entity.type
_entity.pdbx_description
1 polymer ?
#
loop_
_entity_poly.entity_id
_entity_poly.type
_entity_poly.pdbx_seq_one_letter_code
_entity_poly.pdbx_strand_id
1 'polypeptide(L)'
;MARKKNTVVKSSFSDAQLSEFRDILFRERQSILSRLRHSSVHLESSRQAGDEGAEIGSDDFIRETGIQIMSEDAKKLDVIAMALRSIENQTYGICQDCHKAISELRLKAKPYARLCIDCKSLREEQGIADSDDYR
;
A
#
# COMPACT_ATOMS: atom_id res chain seq x y z
N MET A 1 -34.16 -10.08 -25.33
CA MET A 1 -33.56 -9.86 -24.00
C MET A 1 -32.20 -10.54 -23.96
N ALA A 2 -31.11 -9.81 -24.21
CA ALA A 2 -29.77 -10.38 -24.26
C ALA A 2 -29.21 -10.54 -22.83
N ARG A 3 -29.06 -11.79 -22.38
CA ARG A 3 -28.38 -12.15 -21.14
C ARG A 3 -26.90 -11.78 -21.26
N LYS A 4 -26.48 -10.65 -20.69
CA LYS A 4 -25.06 -10.30 -20.59
C LYS A 4 -24.39 -11.35 -19.71
N LYS A 5 -23.53 -12.16 -20.33
CA LYS A 5 -22.73 -13.20 -19.69
C LYS A 5 -21.82 -12.52 -18.66
N ASN A 6 -22.08 -12.77 -17.39
CA ASN A 6 -21.22 -12.34 -16.29
C ASN A 6 -19.95 -13.20 -16.33
N THR A 7 -18.97 -12.76 -17.12
CA THR A 7 -17.66 -13.41 -17.20
C THR A 7 -16.84 -12.91 -16.03
N VAL A 8 -16.67 -13.76 -15.01
CA VAL A 8 -15.72 -13.55 -13.92
C VAL A 8 -14.35 -13.31 -14.56
N VAL A 9 -13.91 -12.05 -14.55
CA VAL A 9 -12.59 -11.66 -15.08
C VAL A 9 -11.57 -12.36 -14.18
N LYS A 10 -10.82 -13.31 -14.72
CA LYS A 10 -9.68 -13.93 -14.04
C LYS A 10 -8.44 -13.10 -14.32
N SER A 11 -7.48 -13.10 -13.38
CA SER A 11 -6.22 -12.37 -13.52
C SER A 11 -5.54 -12.68 -14.87
N SER A 12 -5.16 -11.64 -15.62
CA SER A 12 -4.51 -11.77 -16.93
C SER A 12 -3.04 -12.22 -16.88
N PHE A 13 -2.50 -12.50 -15.69
CA PHE A 13 -1.08 -12.80 -15.47
C PHE A 13 -0.84 -14.31 -15.32
N SER A 14 0.31 -14.77 -15.82
CA SER A 14 0.76 -16.15 -15.62
C SER A 14 1.16 -16.40 -14.15
N ASP A 15 1.12 -17.66 -13.73
CA ASP A 15 1.52 -18.07 -12.37
C ASP A 15 2.95 -17.63 -12.01
N ALA A 16 3.88 -17.71 -12.97
CA ALA A 16 5.25 -17.23 -12.81
C ALA A 16 5.32 -15.72 -12.52
N GLN A 17 4.54 -14.90 -13.24
CA GLN A 17 4.46 -13.46 -13.00
C GLN A 17 3.81 -13.14 -11.66
N LEU A 18 2.79 -13.90 -11.25
CA LEU A 18 2.15 -13.75 -9.94
C LEU A 18 3.14 -14.05 -8.80
N SER A 19 4.01 -15.05 -8.96
CA SER A 19 5.09 -15.31 -8.01
C SER A 19 6.06 -14.13 -7.91
N GLU A 20 6.47 -13.56 -9.04
CA GLU A 20 7.36 -12.40 -9.05
C GLU A 20 6.76 -11.20 -8.31
N PHE A 21 5.49 -10.86 -8.60
CA PHE A 21 4.77 -9.79 -7.88
C PHE A 21 4.60 -10.11 -6.40
N ARG A 22 4.34 -11.37 -6.04
CA ARG A 22 4.26 -11.82 -4.64
C ARG A 22 5.58 -11.57 -3.90
N ASP A 23 6.72 -11.90 -4.51
CA ASP A 23 8.04 -11.67 -3.91
C ASP A 23 8.37 -10.18 -3.76
N ILE A 24 7.96 -9.35 -4.71
CA ILE A 24 8.11 -7.89 -4.61
C ILE A 24 7.28 -7.36 -3.43
N LEU A 25 6.00 -7.74 -3.36
CA LEU A 25 5.10 -7.34 -2.27
C LEU A 25 5.59 -7.82 -0.90
N PHE A 26 6.16 -9.03 -0.84
CA PHE A 26 6.71 -9.58 0.40
C PHE A 26 7.95 -8.81 0.86
N ARG A 27 8.86 -8.47 -0.05
CA ARG A 27 10.03 -7.63 0.25
C ARG A 27 9.62 -6.25 0.74
N GLU A 28 8.63 -5.63 0.11
CA GLU A 28 8.13 -4.32 0.52
C GLU A 28 7.52 -4.38 1.93
N ARG A 29 6.70 -5.40 2.22
CA ARG A 29 6.16 -5.64 3.56
C ARG A 29 7.26 -5.77 4.61
N GLN A 30 8.31 -6.55 4.33
CA GLN A 30 9.43 -6.73 5.26
C GLN A 30 10.19 -5.42 5.49
N SER A 31 10.37 -4.62 4.43
CA SER A 31 11.00 -3.29 4.52
C SER A 31 10.23 -2.36 5.45
N ILE A 32 8.91 -2.28 5.29
CA ILE A 32 8.04 -1.45 6.15
C ILE A 32 8.07 -1.94 7.61
N LEU A 33 7.96 -3.26 7.84
CA LEU A 33 8.04 -3.83 9.18
C LEU A 33 9.39 -3.55 9.86
N SER A 34 10.47 -3.61 9.10
CA SER A 34 11.80 -3.25 9.59
C SER A 34 11.86 -1.78 10.00
N ARG A 35 11.37 -0.86 9.14
CA ARG A 35 11.32 0.58 9.42
C ARG A 35 10.53 0.87 10.70
N LEU A 36 9.34 0.27 10.86
CA LEU A 36 8.52 0.43 12.07
C LEU A 36 9.24 -0.04 13.34
N ARG A 37 9.96 -1.18 13.27
CA ARG A 37 10.78 -1.68 14.39
C ARG A 37 11.94 -0.74 14.74
N HIS A 38 12.60 -0.16 13.75
CA HIS A 38 13.71 0.77 14.00
C HIS A 38 13.20 2.11 14.58
N SER A 39 12.07 2.61 14.10
CA SER A 39 11.44 3.83 14.63
C SER A 39 10.96 3.66 16.08
N SER A 40 10.41 2.50 16.45
CA SER A 40 9.98 2.25 17.83
C SER A 40 11.15 2.24 18.82
N VAL A 41 12.29 1.64 18.44
CA VAL A 41 13.50 1.60 19.28
C VAL A 41 14.10 2.99 19.49
N HIS A 42 14.06 3.85 18.47
CA HIS A 42 14.55 5.23 18.58
C HIS A 42 13.72 6.05 19.58
N LEU A 43 12.40 5.92 19.53
CA LEU A 43 11.50 6.59 20.48
C LEU A 43 11.70 6.10 21.92
N GLU A 44 11.89 4.78 22.13
CA GLU A 44 12.17 4.25 23.47
C GLU A 44 13.53 4.70 24.01
N SER A 45 14.55 4.77 23.15
CA SER A 45 15.89 5.24 23.54
C SER A 45 15.89 6.72 23.94
N SER A 46 15.15 7.57 23.23
CA SER A 46 14.95 8.98 23.60
C SER A 46 14.22 9.15 24.94
N ARG A 47 13.36 8.20 25.34
CA ARG A 47 12.67 8.23 26.64
C ARG A 47 13.57 7.78 27.80
N GLN A 48 14.59 6.97 27.53
CA GLN A 48 15.50 6.42 28.54
C GLN A 48 16.68 7.38 28.86
N ALA A 49 17.06 8.23 27.89
CA ALA A 49 18.03 9.30 28.08
C ALA A 49 17.30 10.54 28.63
N GLY A 50 17.33 10.73 29.94
CA GLY A 50 16.60 11.79 30.62
C GLY A 50 16.87 13.21 30.10
N ASP A 51 15.79 13.99 30.13
CA ASP A 51 15.66 15.44 30.01
C ASP A 51 16.81 16.28 30.57
N GLU A 52 17.82 16.58 29.76
CA GLU A 52 18.75 17.68 30.03
C GLU A 52 18.93 18.57 28.79
N GLY A 53 17.86 19.33 28.50
CA GLY A 53 17.98 20.68 27.98
C GLY A 53 18.27 20.84 26.48
N ALA A 54 17.24 20.69 25.65
CA ALA A 54 16.88 21.62 24.57
C ALA A 54 15.69 21.04 23.77
N GLU A 55 14.76 21.91 23.38
CA GLU A 55 13.81 21.70 22.27
C GLU A 55 12.46 20.99 22.55
N ILE A 56 11.74 21.46 23.57
CA ILE A 56 10.32 21.07 23.81
C ILE A 56 9.41 21.34 22.59
N GLY A 57 9.79 22.23 21.66
CA GLY A 57 9.08 22.45 20.40
C GLY A 57 9.43 21.47 19.26
N SER A 58 10.62 20.86 19.29
CA SER A 58 11.05 19.86 18.30
C SER A 58 10.54 18.47 18.64
N ASP A 59 10.44 18.12 19.93
CA ASP A 59 9.99 16.79 20.36
C ASP A 59 8.52 16.51 19.99
N ASP A 60 7.62 17.47 20.22
CA ASP A 60 6.21 17.32 19.82
C ASP A 60 6.05 17.23 18.30
N PHE A 61 6.81 18.02 17.53
CA PHE A 61 6.83 17.94 16.07
C PHE A 61 7.37 16.60 15.57
N ILE A 62 8.45 16.09 16.17
CA ILE A 62 9.03 14.77 15.84
C ILE A 62 8.04 13.66 16.19
N ARG A 63 7.36 13.75 17.33
CA ARG A 63 6.35 12.79 17.77
C ARG A 63 5.15 12.78 16.82
N GLU A 64 4.60 13.94 16.49
CA GLU A 64 3.48 14.06 15.56
C GLU A 64 3.85 13.54 14.17
N THR A 65 5.03 13.92 13.67
CA THR A 65 5.57 13.42 12.39
C THR A 65 5.75 11.89 12.43
N GLY A 66 6.26 11.34 13.54
CA GLY A 66 6.43 9.91 13.75
C GLY A 66 5.09 9.16 13.73
N ILE A 67 4.06 9.68 14.38
CA ILE A 67 2.70 9.12 14.36
C ILE A 67 2.14 9.11 12.93
N GLN A 68 2.36 10.18 12.17
CA GLN A 68 1.90 10.27 10.79
C GLN A 68 2.59 9.22 9.91
N ILE A 69 3.93 9.11 9.98
CA ILE A 69 4.70 8.11 9.23
C ILE A 69 4.24 6.69 9.58
N MET A 70 4.06 6.39 10.86
CA MET A 70 3.58 5.07 11.30
C MET A 70 2.17 4.79 10.77
N SER A 71 1.30 5.80 10.74
CA SER A 71 -0.05 5.68 10.19
C SER A 71 -0.05 5.44 8.68
N GLU A 72 0.86 6.07 7.94
CA GLU A 72 1.04 5.83 6.51
C GLU A 72 1.60 4.43 6.23
N ASP A 73 2.60 4.00 6.98
CA ASP A 73 3.19 2.67 6.87
C ASP A 73 2.18 1.55 7.22
N ALA A 74 1.34 1.76 8.23
CA ALA A 74 0.25 0.85 8.56
C ALA A 74 -0.76 0.72 7.40
N LYS A 75 -1.11 1.83 6.76
CA LYS A 75 -2.01 1.81 5.59
C LYS A 75 -1.33 1.13 4.39
N LYS A 76 -0.03 1.38 4.13
CA LYS A 76 0.74 0.66 3.10
C LYS A 76 0.74 -0.86 3.35
N LEU A 77 0.88 -1.29 4.60
CA LEU A 77 0.82 -2.71 4.96
C LEU A 77 -0.54 -3.34 4.65
N ASP A 78 -1.63 -2.61 4.89
CA ASP A 78 -2.99 -3.09 4.59
C ASP A 78 -3.19 -3.31 3.08
N VAL A 79 -2.77 -2.34 2.26
CA VAL A 79 -2.90 -2.46 0.79
C VAL A 79 -2.04 -3.58 0.22
N ILE A 80 -0.83 -3.79 0.76
CA ILE A 80 0.02 -4.93 0.40
C ILE A 80 -0.64 -6.25 0.79
N ALA A 81 -1.24 -6.33 1.99
CA ALA A 81 -1.95 -7.53 2.42
C ALA A 81 -3.18 -7.82 1.55
N MET A 82 -3.87 -6.79 1.06
CA MET A 82 -4.95 -6.94 0.09
C MET A 82 -4.45 -7.42 -1.28
N ALA A 83 -3.32 -6.89 -1.76
CA ALA A 83 -2.71 -7.33 -3.01
C ALA A 83 -2.28 -8.80 -2.95
N LEU A 84 -1.65 -9.24 -1.86
CA LEU A 84 -1.29 -10.64 -1.62
C LEU A 84 -2.54 -11.56 -1.63
N ARG A 85 -3.62 -11.16 -0.94
CA ARG A 85 -4.90 -11.89 -0.99
C ARG A 85 -5.49 -11.96 -2.40
N SER A 86 -5.30 -10.92 -3.20
CA SER A 86 -5.79 -10.88 -4.59
C SER A 86 -4.99 -11.83 -5.50
N ILE A 87 -3.70 -12.03 -5.22
CA ILE A 87 -2.87 -13.04 -5.88
C ILE A 87 -3.39 -14.44 -5.53
N GLU A 88 -3.65 -14.71 -4.24
CA GLU A 88 -4.20 -16.00 -3.77
C GLU A 88 -5.57 -16.30 -4.39
N ASN A 89 -6.40 -15.27 -4.57
CA ASN A 89 -7.73 -15.39 -5.19
C ASN A 89 -7.73 -15.36 -6.73
N GLN A 90 -6.57 -15.28 -7.38
CA GLN A 90 -6.45 -15.15 -8.85
C GLN A 90 -7.24 -13.94 -9.43
N THR A 91 -7.38 -12.88 -8.64
CA THR A 91 -8.03 -11.61 -9.04
C THR A 91 -7.03 -10.46 -9.14
N TYR A 92 -5.74 -10.75 -8.97
CA TYR A 92 -4.67 -9.75 -9.07
C TYR A 92 -4.63 -9.08 -10.45
N GLY A 93 -4.43 -7.75 -10.44
CA GLY A 93 -4.41 -6.94 -11.64
C GLY A 93 -5.78 -6.65 -12.25
N ILE A 94 -6.86 -6.75 -11.46
CA ILE A 94 -8.22 -6.36 -11.86
C ILE A 94 -8.62 -5.12 -11.04
N CYS A 95 -9.11 -4.09 -11.73
CA CYS A 95 -9.59 -2.87 -11.11
C CYS A 95 -10.85 -3.16 -10.27
N GLN A 96 -10.87 -2.73 -9.01
CA GLN A 96 -12.03 -2.94 -8.14
C GLN A 96 -13.29 -2.15 -8.56
N ASP A 97 -13.12 -1.01 -9.23
CA ASP A 97 -14.24 -0.16 -9.63
C ASP A 97 -14.84 -0.62 -10.96
N CYS A 98 -14.00 -0.72 -12.00
CA CYS A 98 -14.47 -1.01 -13.36
C CYS A 98 -14.30 -2.48 -13.79
N HIS A 99 -13.70 -3.33 -12.96
CA HIS A 99 -13.43 -4.74 -13.24
C HIS A 99 -12.62 -5.00 -14.52
N LYS A 100 -11.93 -3.98 -15.03
CA LYS A 100 -11.01 -4.09 -16.18
C LYS A 100 -9.62 -4.49 -15.71
N ALA A 101 -8.84 -5.09 -16.61
CA ALA A 101 -7.43 -5.38 -16.35
C ALA A 101 -6.63 -4.08 -16.11
N ILE A 102 -5.80 -4.09 -15.07
CA ILE A 102 -4.84 -3.04 -14.77
C ILE A 102 -3.61 -3.26 -15.67
N SER A 103 -3.05 -2.18 -16.21
CA SER A 103 -1.87 -2.28 -17.06
C SER A 103 -0.67 -2.84 -16.29
N GLU A 104 0.10 -3.72 -16.94
CA GLU A 104 1.32 -4.30 -16.36
C GLU A 104 2.32 -3.22 -15.95
N LEU A 105 2.47 -2.16 -16.76
CA LEU A 105 3.34 -1.02 -16.45
C LEU A 105 2.97 -0.37 -15.10
N ARG A 106 1.68 -0.27 -14.79
CA ARG A 106 1.20 0.28 -13.52
C ARG A 106 1.50 -0.66 -12.35
N LEU A 107 1.31 -1.97 -12.52
CA LEU A 107 1.63 -2.95 -11.48
C LEU A 107 3.13 -3.10 -11.26
N LYS A 108 3.96 -2.91 -12.30
CA LYS A 108 5.42 -2.84 -12.15
C LYS A 108 5.87 -1.61 -11.37
N ALA A 109 5.19 -0.47 -11.56
CA ALA A 109 5.48 0.76 -10.82
C ALA A 109 4.91 0.74 -9.39
N LYS A 110 3.69 0.23 -9.22
CA LYS A 110 2.96 0.12 -7.95
C LYS A 110 2.26 -1.26 -7.88
N PRO A 111 2.93 -2.29 -7.32
CA PRO A 111 2.41 -3.67 -7.31
C PRO A 111 1.21 -3.87 -6.39
N TYR A 112 0.92 -2.92 -5.50
CA TYR A 112 -0.25 -2.95 -4.61
C TYR A 112 -1.45 -2.15 -5.16
N ALA A 113 -1.38 -1.62 -6.39
CA ALA A 113 -2.45 -0.80 -6.96
C ALA A 113 -3.74 -1.60 -7.20
N ARG A 114 -4.86 -1.15 -6.63
CA ARG A 114 -6.19 -1.80 -6.75
C ARG A 114 -7.06 -1.23 -7.87
N LEU A 115 -6.70 -0.05 -8.38
CA LEU A 115 -7.46 0.67 -9.40
C LEU A 115 -6.66 0.86 -10.68
N CYS A 116 -7.36 0.87 -11.83
CA CYS A 116 -6.79 1.33 -13.08
C CYS A 116 -6.55 2.85 -13.05
N ILE A 117 -5.80 3.37 -14.03
CA ILE A 117 -5.46 4.80 -14.07
C ILE A 117 -6.71 5.68 -14.20
N ASP A 118 -7.67 5.28 -15.04
CA ASP A 118 -8.91 6.03 -15.24
C ASP A 118 -9.76 6.14 -13.97
N CYS A 119 -9.92 5.02 -13.24
CA CYS A 119 -10.67 5.00 -11.98
C CYS A 119 -9.93 5.76 -10.88
N LYS A 120 -8.59 5.71 -10.88
CA LYS A 120 -7.78 6.49 -9.96
C LYS A 120 -8.00 8.00 -10.19
N SER A 121 -7.85 8.46 -11.44
CA SER A 121 -8.09 9.85 -11.82
C SER A 121 -9.50 10.31 -11.43
N LEU A 122 -10.51 9.49 -11.69
CA LEU A 122 -11.90 9.81 -11.35
C LEU A 122 -12.10 9.99 -9.83
N ARG A 123 -11.49 9.15 -9.00
CA ARG A 123 -11.57 9.29 -7.53
C ARG A 123 -10.86 10.55 -7.04
N GLU A 124 -9.71 10.88 -7.62
CA GLU A 124 -8.97 12.11 -7.32
C GLU A 124 -9.80 13.36 -7.68
N GLU A 125 -10.47 13.36 -8.84
CA GLU A 125 -11.38 14.43 -9.26
C GLU A 125 -12.59 14.59 -8.31
N GLN A 126 -13.04 13.49 -7.71
CA GLN A 126 -14.12 13.48 -6.71
C GLN A 126 -13.65 13.84 -5.29
N GLY A 127 -12.36 14.18 -5.11
CA GLY A 127 -11.78 14.49 -3.80
C GLY A 127 -11.66 13.26 -2.88
N ILE A 128 -11.78 12.05 -3.43
CA ILE A 128 -11.63 10.80 -2.68
C ILE A 128 -10.15 10.46 -2.65
N ALA A 129 -9.50 10.73 -1.52
CA ALA A 129 -8.12 10.34 -1.29
C ALA A 129 -8.02 8.81 -1.21
N ASP A 130 -7.49 8.19 -2.26
CA ASP A 130 -7.29 6.76 -2.28
C ASP A 130 -6.06 6.36 -1.46
N SER A 131 -6.23 5.39 -0.56
CA SER A 131 -5.15 4.84 0.26
C SER A 131 -4.02 4.18 -0.55
N ASP A 132 -4.15 4.03 -1.87
CA ASP A 132 -3.10 3.44 -2.70
C ASP A 132 -2.03 4.46 -3.17
N ASP A 133 -2.21 5.77 -2.92
CA ASP A 133 -1.27 6.81 -3.38
C ASP A 133 -0.19 7.20 -2.38
N TYR A 134 0.35 6.22 -1.68
CA TYR A 134 1.59 6.42 -0.95
C TYR A 134 2.75 6.54 -1.94
N ARG A 135 3.32 7.74 -2.04
CA ARG A 135 4.54 8.03 -2.79
C ARG A 135 5.78 7.66 -1.98
#